data_AF-A0A6A5DUJ5-F1
#
_entry.id   AF-A0A6A5DUJ5-F1
#
_cell.length_a   1.000
_cell.length_b   1.000
_cell.length_c   1.000
_cell.angle_alpha   90.00
_cell.angle_beta   90.00
_cell.angle_gamma   90.00
#
_symmetry.space_group_name_H-M   'P 1'
#
loop_
_entity.id
_entity.type
_entity.pdbx_description
1 polymer ?
#
loop_
_entity_poly.entity_id
_entity_poly.type
_entity_poly.pdbx_seq_one_letter_code
_entity_poly.pdbx_strand_id
1 'polypeptide(L)'
;MTMCGNEEVEYMDTSDTTLCWYYLADCGRWHRFEDDPDNPLRSEDIENDYIRNSKVVLNTHSLNCHSKIDFAAMLQTDNATGRQRRIQRGYNIERSCSCFSAPPVFWEKVDPTCPYQLIALSELCPEYQTVAGYIKTEGLLSKSIVSISRIQNFDLWDIYCRKKKQLMRIQGVKEIQERRLFHGTKIKNVDSICKYNFDLGLSGEHGNLYGRGIYFARHASYADKYSTASRDPLPLYGRETRGRLFTSTSSSTS
;
A
#
# COMPACT_ATOMS: atom_id res chain seq x y z
N MET A 1 -68.24 -0.12 -8.59
CA MET A 1 -67.58 -1.43 -8.51
C MET A 1 -66.20 -1.24 -9.10
N THR A 2 -65.24 -0.87 -8.25
CA THR A 2 -63.87 -0.53 -8.66
C THR A 2 -62.96 -1.46 -7.90
N MET A 3 -62.25 -2.31 -8.63
CA MET A 3 -61.28 -3.28 -8.12
C MET A 3 -60.05 -2.49 -7.65
N CYS A 4 -59.69 -2.58 -6.37
CA CYS A 4 -58.41 -2.08 -5.86
C CYS A 4 -57.43 -3.24 -5.72
N GLY A 5 -56.20 -2.99 -6.14
CA GLY A 5 -55.17 -3.98 -6.47
C GLY A 5 -54.74 -4.86 -5.30
N ASN A 6 -54.39 -6.09 -5.65
CA ASN A 6 -53.57 -6.96 -4.81
C ASN A 6 -52.20 -6.29 -4.64
N GLU A 7 -51.87 -5.93 -3.40
CA GLU A 7 -50.49 -5.62 -3.02
C GLU A 7 -49.73 -6.95 -2.95
N GLU A 8 -48.93 -7.23 -3.98
CA GLU A 8 -47.95 -8.32 -3.93
C GLU A 8 -46.92 -7.97 -2.87
N VAL A 9 -46.99 -8.70 -1.75
CA VAL A 9 -45.97 -8.64 -0.70
C VAL A 9 -44.72 -9.29 -1.28
N GLU A 10 -43.76 -8.49 -1.74
CA GLU A 10 -42.41 -8.98 -2.07
C GLU A 10 -41.81 -9.60 -0.79
N TYR A 11 -41.81 -10.93 -0.72
CA TYR A 11 -41.02 -11.68 0.24
C TYR A 11 -39.55 -11.40 -0.09
N MET A 12 -38.94 -10.50 0.69
CA MET A 12 -37.48 -10.34 0.71
C MET A 12 -36.87 -11.69 1.07
N ASP A 13 -36.23 -12.33 0.09
CA ASP A 13 -35.49 -13.57 0.29
C ASP A 13 -34.30 -13.30 1.21
N THR A 14 -34.42 -13.68 2.49
CA THR A 14 -33.34 -13.54 3.48
C THR A 14 -32.33 -14.69 3.42
N SER A 15 -32.39 -15.56 2.40
CA SER A 15 -31.57 -16.79 2.37
C SER A 15 -30.07 -16.57 2.06
N ASP A 16 -29.63 -15.37 1.68
CA ASP A 16 -28.25 -15.16 1.19
C ASP A 16 -27.27 -14.48 2.18
N THR A 17 -27.58 -14.38 3.47
CA THR A 17 -26.56 -13.97 4.47
C THR A 17 -25.78 -15.16 5.00
N THR A 18 -25.03 -15.81 4.11
CA THR A 18 -24.15 -16.93 4.46
C THR A 18 -23.06 -16.49 5.45
N LEU A 19 -22.83 -17.26 6.52
CA LEU A 19 -21.78 -16.98 7.48
C LEU A 19 -20.43 -17.40 6.88
N CYS A 20 -19.46 -16.48 6.83
CA CYS A 20 -18.13 -16.72 6.27
C CYS A 20 -17.04 -16.53 7.32
N TRP A 21 -15.92 -17.22 7.13
CA TRP A 21 -14.71 -17.06 7.92
C TRP A 21 -13.70 -16.20 7.19
N TYR A 22 -13.03 -15.34 7.96
CA TYR A 22 -12.08 -14.36 7.46
C TYR A 22 -10.75 -14.42 8.24
N TYR A 23 -9.64 -14.12 7.56
CA TYR A 23 -8.34 -13.90 8.17
C TYR A 23 -7.86 -12.47 7.93
N LEU A 24 -7.11 -11.90 8.87
CA LEU A 24 -6.50 -10.58 8.73
C LEU A 24 -5.23 -10.72 7.88
N ALA A 25 -5.31 -10.29 6.62
CA ALA A 25 -4.19 -10.37 5.69
C ALA A 25 -3.13 -9.29 5.98
N ASP A 26 -1.95 -9.44 5.40
CA ASP A 26 -0.82 -8.50 5.56
C ASP A 26 -1.14 -7.10 5.00
N CYS A 27 -2.22 -6.97 4.20
CA CYS A 27 -2.77 -5.69 3.75
C CYS A 27 -3.56 -4.92 4.83
N GLY A 28 -3.75 -5.51 6.02
CA GLY A 28 -4.50 -4.91 7.12
C GLY A 28 -6.03 -5.01 6.99
N ARG A 29 -6.56 -5.81 6.05
CA ARG A 29 -7.99 -6.06 5.87
C ARG A 29 -8.33 -7.53 6.06
N TRP A 30 -9.61 -7.79 6.37
CA TRP A 30 -10.17 -9.13 6.49
C TRP A 30 -10.42 -9.73 5.11
N HIS A 31 -9.86 -10.92 4.86
CA HIS A 31 -9.99 -11.70 3.64
C HIS A 31 -10.75 -12.97 3.93
N ARG A 32 -11.66 -13.37 3.04
CA ARG A 32 -12.38 -14.64 3.20
C ARG A 32 -11.44 -15.81 2.93
N PHE A 33 -11.59 -16.90 3.67
CA PHE A 33 -10.71 -18.08 3.53
C PHE A 33 -10.72 -18.65 2.10
N GLU A 34 -11.89 -18.64 1.48
CA GLU A 34 -12.20 -19.17 0.14
C GLU A 34 -11.81 -18.22 -1.01
N ASP A 35 -11.41 -16.96 -0.72
CA ASP A 35 -10.88 -16.05 -1.75
C ASP A 35 -9.37 -16.31 -2.03
N ASP A 36 -8.72 -17.11 -1.19
CA ASP A 36 -7.32 -17.49 -1.35
C ASP A 36 -7.22 -18.81 -2.15
N PRO A 37 -6.70 -18.79 -3.39
CA PRO A 37 -6.64 -19.97 -4.25
C PRO A 37 -5.66 -21.03 -3.75
N ASP A 38 -4.70 -20.65 -2.90
CA ASP A 38 -3.73 -21.58 -2.30
C ASP A 38 -4.27 -22.14 -0.95
N ASN A 39 -5.43 -21.67 -0.47
CA ASN A 39 -6.04 -22.10 0.78
C ASN A 39 -7.13 -23.18 0.53
N PRO A 40 -6.94 -24.42 1.01
CA PRO A 40 -7.90 -25.49 0.80
C PRO A 40 -9.13 -25.42 1.72
N LEU A 41 -9.14 -24.51 2.70
CA LEU A 41 -10.18 -24.44 3.72
C LEU A 41 -11.36 -23.61 3.26
N ARG A 42 -12.57 -24.16 3.40
CA ARG A 42 -13.81 -23.43 3.16
C ARG A 42 -14.38 -22.89 4.46
N SER A 43 -15.09 -21.77 4.39
CA SER A 43 -15.77 -21.18 5.56
C SER A 43 -16.71 -22.16 6.24
N GLU A 44 -17.38 -23.02 5.45
CA GLU A 44 -18.29 -24.05 5.95
C GLU A 44 -17.59 -25.08 6.84
N ASP A 45 -16.41 -25.56 6.43
CA ASP A 45 -15.62 -26.53 7.21
C ASP A 45 -15.20 -25.93 8.55
N ILE A 46 -14.71 -24.68 8.52
CA ILE A 46 -14.26 -23.96 9.72
C ILE A 46 -15.44 -23.71 10.67
N GLU A 47 -16.61 -23.34 10.15
CA GLU A 47 -17.80 -23.12 10.98
C GLU A 47 -18.30 -24.41 11.63
N ASN A 48 -18.32 -25.52 10.87
CA ASN A 48 -18.72 -26.82 11.40
C ASN A 48 -17.84 -27.27 12.57
N ASP A 49 -16.52 -27.05 12.47
CA ASP A 49 -15.58 -27.37 13.53
C ASP A 49 -15.69 -26.42 14.73
N TYR A 50 -15.89 -25.12 14.48
CA TYR A 50 -16.10 -24.13 15.53
C TYR A 50 -17.37 -24.40 16.35
N ILE A 51 -18.49 -24.74 15.69
CA ILE A 51 -19.76 -25.08 16.36
C ILE A 51 -19.59 -26.35 17.19
N ARG A 52 -18.85 -27.34 16.69
CA ARG A 52 -18.59 -28.59 17.41
C ARG A 52 -17.79 -28.36 18.69
N ASN A 53 -16.75 -27.53 18.63
CA ASN A 53 -15.95 -27.17 19.79
C ASN A 53 -15.20 -25.85 19.60
N SER A 54 -15.78 -24.76 20.11
CA SER A 54 -15.21 -23.41 20.00
C SER A 54 -13.89 -23.18 20.76
N LYS A 55 -13.41 -24.19 21.50
CA LYS A 55 -12.14 -24.14 22.24
C LYS A 55 -11.07 -25.09 21.68
N VAL A 56 -11.36 -25.81 20.59
CA VAL A 56 -10.39 -26.73 19.99
C VAL A 56 -9.37 -25.97 19.13
N VAL A 57 -8.16 -26.52 19.04
CA VAL A 57 -7.18 -26.13 18.03
C VAL A 57 -7.32 -27.10 16.86
N LEU A 58 -7.77 -26.60 15.71
CA LEU A 58 -7.91 -27.36 14.48
C LEU A 58 -6.55 -27.42 13.77
N ASN A 59 -6.06 -28.61 13.46
CA ASN A 59 -4.90 -28.78 12.58
C ASN A 59 -5.40 -29.02 11.16
N THR A 60 -5.07 -28.10 10.25
CA THR A 60 -5.49 -28.19 8.86
C THR A 60 -4.45 -29.04 8.14
N HIS A 61 -4.70 -30.35 8.00
CA HIS A 61 -3.81 -31.25 7.26
C HIS A 61 -4.34 -31.42 5.84
N SER A 62 -4.00 -30.48 4.97
CA SER A 62 -4.14 -30.67 3.52
C SER A 62 -2.76 -30.68 2.91
N LEU A 63 -2.60 -31.38 1.78
CA LEU A 63 -1.31 -31.65 1.13
C LEU A 63 -0.42 -30.40 0.90
N ASN A 64 -0.99 -29.18 0.89
CA ASN A 64 -0.28 -27.92 0.68
C ASN A 64 -0.51 -26.83 1.75
N CYS A 65 -1.25 -27.13 2.83
CA CYS A 65 -1.55 -26.16 3.89
C CYS A 65 -1.20 -26.82 5.22
N HIS A 66 -0.14 -26.34 5.86
CA HIS A 66 0.25 -26.75 7.21
C HIS A 66 -0.06 -25.60 8.17
N SER A 67 -1.34 -25.32 8.42
CA SER A 67 -1.75 -24.31 9.39
C SER A 67 -2.51 -24.93 10.57
N LYS A 68 -2.54 -24.21 11.69
CA LYS A 68 -3.42 -24.51 12.82
C LYS A 68 -4.33 -23.33 13.10
N ILE A 69 -5.58 -23.61 13.40
CA ILE A 69 -6.58 -22.60 13.79
C ILE A 69 -6.91 -22.82 15.26
N ASP A 70 -6.60 -21.83 16.09
CA ASP A 70 -7.00 -21.77 17.49
C ASP A 70 -8.26 -20.92 17.60
N PHE A 71 -9.40 -21.57 17.82
CA PHE A 71 -10.69 -20.90 17.92
C PHE A 71 -10.85 -20.09 19.21
N ALA A 72 -10.21 -20.51 20.30
CA ALA A 72 -10.26 -19.77 21.56
C ALA A 72 -9.46 -18.47 21.46
N ALA A 73 -8.30 -18.53 20.82
CA ALA A 73 -7.46 -17.35 20.58
C ALA A 73 -7.91 -16.52 19.37
N MET A 74 -8.77 -17.06 18.50
CA MET A 74 -9.12 -16.49 17.19
C MET A 74 -7.87 -16.20 16.35
N LEU A 75 -6.99 -17.19 16.25
CA LEU A 75 -5.72 -17.11 15.52
C LEU A 75 -5.54 -18.29 14.56
N GLN A 76 -5.07 -17.99 13.36
CA GLN A 76 -4.45 -18.97 12.48
C GLN A 76 -2.93 -18.87 12.61
N THR A 77 -2.23 -19.99 12.73
CA THR A 77 -0.77 -20.07 12.71
C THR A 77 -0.33 -20.93 11.55
N ASP A 78 0.57 -20.41 10.72
CA ASP A 78 1.29 -21.20 9.73
C ASP A 78 2.39 -22.01 10.43
N ASN A 79 2.36 -23.33 10.32
CA ASN A 79 3.28 -24.22 11.03
C ASN A 79 4.70 -24.21 10.42
N ALA A 80 4.86 -23.85 9.14
CA ALA A 80 6.16 -23.83 8.48
C ALA A 80 6.98 -22.58 8.86
N THR A 81 6.30 -21.44 8.99
CA THR A 81 6.91 -20.14 9.24
C THR A 81 6.69 -19.63 10.67
N GLY A 82 5.77 -20.24 11.42
CA GLY A 82 5.34 -19.78 12.75
C GLY A 82 4.53 -18.48 12.73
N ARG A 83 4.22 -17.92 11.55
CA ARG A 83 3.47 -16.67 11.43
C ARG A 83 2.04 -16.84 11.93
N GLN A 84 1.55 -15.85 12.67
CA GLN A 84 0.19 -15.83 13.19
C GLN A 84 -0.62 -14.70 12.55
N ARG A 85 -1.89 -14.97 12.26
CA ARG A 85 -2.87 -14.01 11.77
C ARG A 85 -4.16 -14.15 12.55
N ARG A 86 -4.86 -13.03 12.77
CA ARG A 86 -6.18 -13.03 13.41
C ARG A 86 -7.21 -13.62 12.45
N ILE A 87 -8.20 -14.31 13.00
CA ILE A 87 -9.38 -14.77 12.26
C ILE A 87 -10.65 -14.23 12.88
N GLN A 88 -11.73 -14.18 12.10
CA GLN A 88 -13.06 -13.85 12.60
C GLN A 88 -14.13 -14.51 11.73
N ARG A 89 -15.33 -14.65 12.30
CA ARG A 89 -16.54 -15.01 11.56
C ARG A 89 -17.42 -13.78 11.38
N GLY A 90 -18.10 -13.70 10.23
CA GLY A 90 -19.03 -12.61 9.93
C GLY A 90 -19.97 -13.02 8.80
N TYR A 91 -21.07 -12.29 8.64
CA TYR A 91 -21.96 -12.49 7.51
C TYR A 91 -21.25 -12.09 6.20
N ASN A 92 -21.55 -12.82 5.14
CA ASN A 92 -21.03 -12.57 3.80
C ASN A 92 -21.51 -11.20 3.32
N ILE A 93 -20.63 -10.21 3.47
CA ILE A 93 -20.78 -8.93 2.79
C ILE A 93 -19.97 -9.10 1.51
N GLU A 94 -20.64 -9.17 0.36
CA GLU A 94 -19.98 -9.20 -0.94
C GLU A 94 -19.04 -8.00 -1.10
N ARG A 95 -17.78 -8.19 -0.73
CA ARG A 95 -16.70 -7.26 -0.95
C ARG A 95 -15.50 -8.09 -1.35
N SER A 96 -15.49 -8.47 -2.64
CA SER A 96 -14.24 -8.89 -3.27
C SER A 96 -13.19 -7.81 -3.00
N CYS A 97 -12.14 -8.20 -2.28
CA CYS A 97 -11.19 -7.25 -1.76
C CYS A 97 -10.36 -6.64 -2.91
N SER A 98 -10.43 -5.31 -3.07
CA SER A 98 -9.60 -4.53 -4.00
C SER A 98 -8.13 -4.39 -3.54
N CYS A 99 -7.69 -5.16 -2.53
CA CYS A 99 -6.45 -5.01 -1.76
C CYS A 99 -5.13 -5.00 -2.55
N PHE A 100 -5.12 -5.25 -3.85
CA PHE A 100 -3.93 -4.96 -4.64
C PHE A 100 -3.62 -3.45 -4.63
N SER A 101 -4.61 -2.58 -4.44
CA SER A 101 -4.47 -1.11 -4.46
C SER A 101 -4.64 -0.42 -3.10
N ALA A 102 -4.71 -1.17 -2.00
CA ALA A 102 -4.75 -0.57 -0.67
C ALA A 102 -3.44 0.20 -0.40
N PRO A 103 -3.50 1.41 0.16
CA PRO A 103 -2.30 2.16 0.51
C PRO A 103 -1.49 1.37 1.56
N PRO A 104 -0.16 1.55 1.62
CA PRO A 104 0.63 1.01 2.71
C PRO A 104 0.10 1.46 4.08
N VAL A 105 0.08 0.54 5.05
CA VAL A 105 -0.48 0.78 6.40
C VAL A 105 0.20 1.89 7.19
N PHE A 106 1.43 2.24 6.81
CA PHE A 106 2.22 3.29 7.45
C PHE A 106 1.97 4.68 6.86
N TRP A 107 1.08 4.83 5.87
CA TRP A 107 0.71 6.14 5.34
C TRP A 107 -0.14 6.92 6.35
N GLU A 108 0.13 8.21 6.52
CA GLU A 108 -0.76 9.09 7.28
C GLU A 108 -2.06 9.31 6.51
N LYS A 109 -3.08 9.81 7.22
CA LYS A 109 -4.34 10.21 6.62
C LYS A 109 -4.07 11.25 5.52
N VAL A 110 -4.39 10.89 4.28
CA VAL A 110 -4.31 11.81 3.15
C VAL A 110 -5.57 12.65 3.10
N ASP A 111 -5.40 13.94 2.83
CA ASP A 111 -6.49 14.84 2.47
C ASP A 111 -6.97 14.48 1.06
N PRO A 112 -8.23 14.03 0.89
CA PRO A 112 -8.75 13.60 -0.41
C PRO A 112 -8.86 14.74 -1.44
N THR A 113 -8.72 15.99 -1.01
CA THR A 113 -8.73 17.15 -1.92
C THR A 113 -7.35 17.45 -2.52
N CYS A 114 -6.29 16.87 -1.97
CA CYS A 114 -4.92 17.04 -2.46
C CYS A 114 -4.57 15.95 -3.48
N PRO A 115 -3.97 16.27 -4.64
CA PRO A 115 -3.57 15.27 -5.63
C PRO A 115 -2.44 14.36 -5.14
N TYR A 116 -1.60 14.86 -4.23
CA TYR A 116 -0.60 14.11 -3.48
C TYR A 116 -0.22 14.88 -2.22
N GLN A 117 0.47 14.24 -1.30
CA GLN A 117 1.05 14.87 -0.12
C GLN A 117 2.53 14.52 0.05
N LEU A 118 3.30 15.46 0.58
CA LEU A 118 4.68 15.24 1.00
C LEU A 118 4.76 15.19 2.52
N ILE A 119 5.06 14.02 3.05
CA ILE A 119 5.21 13.79 4.47
C ILE A 119 6.68 13.85 4.82
N ALA A 120 7.10 14.92 5.49
CA ALA A 120 8.47 15.05 5.97
C ALA A 120 8.76 13.97 7.02
N LEU A 121 9.78 13.15 6.76
CA LEU A 121 10.18 12.09 7.67
C LEU A 121 11.12 12.65 8.74
N SER A 122 10.88 12.26 9.99
CA SER A 122 11.80 12.55 11.10
C SER A 122 13.07 11.73 10.96
N GLU A 123 14.23 12.34 11.20
CA GLU A 123 15.53 11.64 11.19
C GLU A 123 15.61 10.46 12.18
N LEU A 124 14.75 10.49 13.20
CA LEU A 124 14.66 9.46 14.22
C LEU A 124 13.81 8.26 13.80
N CYS A 125 13.02 8.36 12.72
CA CYS A 125 12.16 7.25 12.31
C CYS A 125 12.93 6.18 11.52
N PRO A 126 12.56 4.88 11.65
CA PRO A 126 13.24 3.80 10.94
C PRO A 126 13.24 3.93 9.41
N GLU A 127 12.18 4.52 8.85
CA GLU A 127 12.04 4.74 7.42
C GLU A 127 13.06 5.76 6.90
N TYR A 128 13.22 6.90 7.60
CA TYR A 128 14.26 7.88 7.26
C TYR A 128 15.63 7.21 7.27
N GLN A 129 15.96 6.50 8.36
CA GLN A 129 17.27 5.87 8.52
C GLN A 129 17.54 4.83 7.42
N THR A 130 16.51 4.07 7.04
CA THR A 130 16.59 3.10 5.94
C THR A 130 16.88 3.79 4.61
N VAL A 131 16.14 4.85 4.26
CA VAL A 131 16.31 5.57 3.00
C VAL A 131 17.64 6.32 2.97
N ALA A 132 18.02 6.99 4.06
CA ALA A 132 19.30 7.67 4.20
C ALA A 132 20.49 6.69 4.09
N GLY A 133 20.39 5.54 4.76
CA GLY A 133 21.36 4.46 4.64
C GLY A 133 21.48 3.96 3.20
N TYR A 134 20.36 3.74 2.52
CA TYR A 134 20.31 3.31 1.12
C TYR A 134 20.95 4.34 0.16
N ILE A 135 20.69 5.64 0.34
CA ILE A 135 21.31 6.71 -0.45
C ILE A 135 22.84 6.72 -0.28
N LYS A 136 23.33 6.52 0.95
CA LYS A 136 24.76 6.57 1.26
C LYS A 136 25.51 5.31 0.80
N THR A 137 24.96 4.13 1.09
CA THR A 137 25.63 2.84 0.89
C THR A 137 25.48 2.32 -0.54
N GLU A 138 24.25 2.14 -1.01
CA GLU A 138 23.96 1.65 -2.36
C GLU A 138 23.95 2.80 -3.38
N GLY A 139 23.48 3.97 -2.97
CA GLY A 139 23.43 5.16 -3.81
C GLY A 139 24.79 5.83 -4.01
N LEU A 140 25.78 5.53 -3.17
CA LEU A 140 27.15 6.07 -3.23
C LEU A 140 27.21 7.61 -3.28
N LEU A 141 26.19 8.29 -2.74
CA LEU A 141 26.12 9.75 -2.75
C LEU A 141 26.74 10.31 -1.47
N SER A 142 27.87 11.01 -1.61
CA SER A 142 28.61 11.62 -0.50
C SER A 142 28.17 13.05 -0.17
N LYS A 143 26.88 13.38 -0.37
CA LYS A 143 26.29 14.68 -0.02
C LYS A 143 25.49 14.58 1.27
N SER A 144 25.43 15.66 2.04
CA SER A 144 24.58 15.75 3.23
C SER A 144 23.10 15.77 2.84
N ILE A 145 22.29 14.94 3.49
CA ILE A 145 20.84 14.90 3.30
C ILE A 145 20.22 16.05 4.10
N VAL A 146 19.50 16.96 3.43
CA VAL A 146 18.79 18.06 4.09
C VAL A 146 17.45 17.61 4.66
N SER A 147 16.71 16.80 3.89
CA SER A 147 15.40 16.26 4.29
C SER A 147 15.03 15.07 3.43
N ILE A 148 14.20 14.18 3.96
CA ILE A 148 13.54 13.11 3.20
C ILE A 148 12.04 13.27 3.39
N SER A 149 11.29 13.24 2.29
CA SER A 149 9.83 13.30 2.32
C SER A 149 9.25 12.08 1.60
N ARG A 150 8.28 11.40 2.23
CA ARG A 150 7.48 10.38 1.58
C ARG A 150 6.41 11.04 0.72
N ILE A 151 6.24 10.53 -0.51
CA ILE A 151 5.15 10.92 -1.39
C ILE A 151 3.96 9.99 -1.12
N GLN A 152 2.80 10.57 -0.82
CA GLN A 152 1.53 9.84 -0.73
C GLN A 152 0.61 10.31 -1.85
N ASN A 153 0.46 9.46 -2.87
CA ASN A 153 -0.47 9.68 -3.99
C ASN A 153 -1.27 8.39 -4.19
N PHE A 154 -2.55 8.45 -3.87
CA PHE A 154 -3.46 7.30 -3.94
C PHE A 154 -3.70 6.80 -5.36
N ASP A 155 -3.92 7.72 -6.30
CA ASP A 155 -4.23 7.39 -7.68
C ASP A 155 -3.03 6.73 -8.37
N LEU A 156 -1.83 7.30 -8.18
CA LEU A 156 -0.61 6.73 -8.75
C LEU A 156 -0.22 5.40 -8.09
N TRP A 157 -0.52 5.23 -6.80
CA TRP A 157 -0.34 3.94 -6.12
C TRP A 157 -1.25 2.86 -6.70
N ASP A 158 -2.54 3.16 -6.91
CA ASP A 158 -3.47 2.23 -7.55
C ASP A 158 -3.02 1.86 -8.97
N ILE A 159 -2.59 2.84 -9.78
CA ILE A 159 -2.06 2.59 -11.12
C ILE A 159 -0.82 1.67 -11.07
N TYR A 160 0.13 1.96 -10.17
CA TYR A 160 1.33 1.14 -9.97
C TYR A 160 0.97 -0.32 -9.67
N CYS A 161 0.10 -0.50 -8.68
CA CYS A 161 -0.38 -1.80 -8.25
C CYS A 161 -1.09 -2.55 -9.40
N ARG A 162 -2.03 -1.92 -10.11
CA ARG A 162 -2.71 -2.53 -11.26
C ARG A 162 -1.70 -2.95 -12.35
N LYS A 163 -0.69 -2.12 -12.60
CA LYS A 163 0.36 -2.42 -13.60
C LYS A 163 1.20 -3.62 -13.18
N LYS A 164 1.62 -3.70 -11.92
CA LYS A 164 2.35 -4.86 -11.37
C LYS A 164 1.54 -6.15 -11.55
N LYS A 165 0.24 -6.14 -11.19
CA LYS A 165 -0.64 -7.30 -11.38
C LYS A 165 -0.79 -7.70 -12.85
N GLN A 166 -0.89 -6.71 -13.74
CA GLN A 166 -0.92 -6.96 -15.18
C GLN A 166 0.37 -7.67 -15.64
N LEU A 167 1.54 -7.19 -15.23
CA LEU A 167 2.83 -7.78 -15.61
C LEU A 167 3.00 -9.20 -15.08
N MET A 168 2.56 -9.47 -13.84
CA MET A 168 2.53 -10.83 -13.28
C MET A 168 1.73 -11.80 -14.15
N ARG A 169 0.54 -11.39 -14.62
CA ARG A 169 -0.29 -12.20 -15.52
C ARG A 169 0.37 -12.43 -16.88
N ILE A 170 0.96 -11.39 -17.47
CA ILE A 170 1.63 -11.48 -18.78
C ILE A 170 2.81 -12.44 -18.72
N GLN A 171 3.59 -12.41 -17.63
CA GLN A 171 4.77 -13.25 -17.47
C GLN A 171 4.46 -14.64 -16.87
N GLY A 172 3.24 -14.87 -16.40
CA GLY A 172 2.85 -16.12 -15.75
C GLY A 172 3.56 -16.37 -14.41
N VAL A 173 3.98 -15.31 -13.71
CA VAL A 173 4.75 -15.40 -12.46
C VAL A 173 3.91 -14.96 -11.26
N LYS A 174 4.15 -15.60 -10.11
CA LYS A 174 3.52 -15.23 -8.84
C LYS A 174 4.05 -13.91 -8.26
N GLU A 175 5.23 -13.46 -8.69
CA GLU A 175 5.82 -12.20 -8.23
C GLU A 175 6.73 -11.58 -9.30
N ILE A 176 6.73 -10.26 -9.40
CA ILE A 176 7.66 -9.49 -10.24
C ILE A 176 8.79 -8.95 -9.38
N GLN A 177 10.03 -9.11 -9.85
CA GLN A 177 11.18 -8.51 -9.20
C GLN A 177 11.10 -6.98 -9.30
N GLU A 178 10.76 -6.32 -8.20
CA GLU A 178 10.81 -4.87 -8.07
C GLU A 178 12.23 -4.44 -7.68
N ARG A 179 12.65 -3.27 -8.20
CA ARG A 179 13.95 -2.68 -7.87
C ARG A 179 13.73 -1.26 -7.39
N ARG A 180 14.42 -0.89 -6.31
CA ARG A 180 14.56 0.50 -5.89
C ARG A 180 15.65 1.13 -6.73
N LEU A 181 15.34 2.24 -7.38
CA LEU A 181 16.26 2.98 -8.24
C LEU A 181 16.09 4.47 -7.99
N PHE A 182 17.09 5.25 -8.39
CA PHE A 182 17.12 6.69 -8.24
C PHE A 182 16.75 7.40 -9.54
N HIS A 183 16.02 8.51 -9.44
CA HIS A 183 15.74 9.41 -10.56
C HIS A 183 16.11 10.83 -10.16
N GLY A 184 17.04 11.45 -10.88
CA GLY A 184 17.42 12.84 -10.68
C GLY A 184 16.68 13.73 -11.66
N THR A 185 16.18 14.87 -11.18
CA THR A 185 15.37 15.79 -12.00
C THR A 185 15.47 17.21 -11.48
N LYS A 186 15.07 18.18 -12.32
CA LYS A 186 15.00 19.60 -11.95
C LYS A 186 13.81 19.84 -11.02
N ILE A 187 13.94 20.77 -10.07
CA ILE A 187 12.88 21.10 -9.09
C ILE A 187 11.51 21.38 -9.75
N LYS A 188 11.51 22.06 -10.91
CA LYS A 188 10.31 22.38 -11.69
C LYS A 188 9.50 21.16 -12.14
N ASN A 189 10.14 19.99 -12.25
CA ASN A 189 9.49 18.75 -12.69
C ASN A 189 8.88 17.97 -11.53
N VAL A 190 9.31 18.23 -10.27
CA VAL A 190 8.92 17.44 -9.10
C VAL A 190 7.41 17.44 -8.90
N ASP A 191 6.77 18.61 -9.01
CA ASP A 191 5.32 18.73 -8.85
C ASP A 191 4.55 17.90 -9.89
N SER A 192 4.93 18.03 -11.16
CA SER A 192 4.31 17.29 -12.26
C SER A 192 4.47 15.78 -12.08
N ILE A 193 5.68 15.32 -11.71
CA ILE A 193 5.93 13.90 -11.46
C ILE A 193 5.08 13.38 -10.29
N CYS A 194 4.98 14.14 -9.21
CA CYS A 194 4.20 13.73 -8.04
C CYS A 194 2.68 13.74 -8.30
N LYS A 195 2.17 14.62 -9.16
CA LYS A 195 0.75 14.70 -9.53
C LYS A 195 0.35 13.71 -10.61
N TYR A 196 1.14 13.64 -11.68
CA TYR A 196 0.75 13.04 -12.96
C TYR A 196 1.63 11.86 -13.37
N ASN A 197 2.57 11.43 -12.51
CA ASN A 197 3.58 10.41 -12.79
C ASN A 197 4.65 10.89 -13.79
N PHE A 198 5.57 10.00 -14.14
CA PHE A 198 6.57 10.24 -15.18
C PHE A 198 5.92 10.30 -16.57
N ASP A 199 6.16 11.40 -17.30
CA ASP A 199 5.67 11.59 -18.66
C ASP A 199 6.77 11.31 -19.70
N LEU A 200 6.53 10.32 -20.57
CA LEU A 200 7.40 9.98 -21.69
C LEU A 200 7.48 11.11 -22.74
N GLY A 201 6.45 11.95 -22.87
CA GLY A 201 6.45 13.11 -23.76
C GLY A 201 7.48 14.18 -23.36
N LEU A 202 7.83 14.25 -22.07
CA LEU A 202 8.88 15.12 -21.53
C LEU A 202 10.26 14.44 -21.54
N SER A 203 10.33 13.15 -21.89
CA SER A 203 11.58 12.38 -21.95
C SER A 203 12.36 12.68 -23.24
N GLY A 204 13.09 13.78 -23.24
CA GLY A 204 13.89 14.20 -24.40
C GLY A 204 14.98 15.23 -24.14
N GLU A 205 15.02 15.86 -22.95
CA GLU A 205 16.02 16.89 -22.68
C GLU A 205 17.42 16.31 -22.45
N HIS A 206 17.58 15.05 -21.99
CA HIS A 206 18.86 14.51 -21.51
C HIS A 206 19.17 13.08 -22.02
N GLY A 207 20.10 12.96 -22.99
CA GLY A 207 20.87 11.75 -23.30
C GLY A 207 20.11 10.50 -23.78
N ASN A 208 19.84 10.40 -25.08
CA ASN A 208 19.09 9.28 -25.69
C ASN A 208 19.98 8.06 -26.05
N LEU A 209 20.92 7.66 -25.21
CA LEU A 209 21.83 6.54 -25.56
C LEU A 209 21.08 5.21 -25.76
N TYR A 210 19.97 5.02 -25.04
CA TYR A 210 19.17 3.78 -25.08
C TYR A 210 17.73 3.99 -25.59
N GLY A 211 17.49 5.12 -26.28
CA GLY A 211 16.18 5.46 -26.84
C GLY A 211 15.37 6.46 -26.00
N ARG A 212 14.11 6.65 -26.38
CA ARG A 212 13.18 7.55 -25.68
C ARG A 212 12.54 6.81 -24.51
N GLY A 213 12.71 7.33 -23.30
CA GLY A 213 12.19 6.69 -22.09
C GLY A 213 12.54 7.44 -20.81
N ILE A 214 11.94 6.99 -19.71
CA ILE A 214 12.29 7.47 -18.36
C ILE A 214 13.49 6.68 -17.86
N TYR A 215 14.53 7.40 -17.47
CA TYR A 215 15.79 6.81 -17.01
C TYR A 215 15.84 6.74 -15.49
N PHE A 216 16.29 5.61 -14.98
CA PHE A 216 16.54 5.36 -13.57
C PHE A 216 17.98 4.88 -13.39
N ALA A 217 18.60 5.24 -12.27
CA ALA A 217 19.98 4.90 -11.96
C ALA A 217 20.04 3.96 -10.75
N ARG A 218 20.97 3.01 -10.78
CA ARG A 218 21.30 2.18 -9.61
C ARG A 218 21.90 3.01 -8.47
N HIS A 219 22.77 3.97 -8.81
CA HIS A 219 23.47 4.80 -7.85
C HIS A 219 22.90 6.23 -7.86
N ALA A 220 22.60 6.76 -6.67
CA ALA A 220 22.17 8.14 -6.47
C ALA A 220 23.21 9.15 -6.98
N SER A 221 24.50 8.83 -6.86
CA SER A 221 25.61 9.65 -7.41
C SER A 221 25.54 9.84 -8.93
N TYR A 222 24.94 8.90 -9.66
CA TYR A 222 24.71 9.07 -11.10
C TYR A 222 23.44 9.89 -11.37
N ALA A 223 22.35 9.59 -10.66
CA ALA A 223 21.10 10.36 -10.76
C ALA A 223 21.31 11.84 -10.43
N ASP A 224 22.16 12.15 -9.45
CA ASP A 224 22.49 13.52 -9.01
C ASP A 224 23.01 14.42 -10.15
N LYS A 225 23.63 13.85 -11.20
CA LYS A 225 24.07 14.61 -12.39
C LYS A 225 22.92 15.25 -13.17
N TYR A 226 21.70 14.75 -12.97
CA TYR A 226 20.48 15.23 -13.60
C TYR A 226 19.62 16.10 -12.64
N SER A 227 20.09 16.28 -11.41
CA SER A 227 19.49 17.16 -10.41
C SER A 227 20.23 18.50 -10.36
N THR A 228 19.61 19.56 -10.86
CA THR A 228 20.20 20.90 -10.78
C THR A 228 19.92 21.52 -9.41
N ALA A 229 20.92 22.15 -8.80
CA ALA A 229 20.71 22.94 -7.58
C ALA A 229 19.66 24.02 -7.83
N SER A 230 18.70 24.15 -6.90
CA SER A 230 17.74 25.25 -6.88
C SER A 230 17.59 25.77 -5.46
N ARG A 231 17.25 27.05 -5.34
CA ARG A 231 16.81 27.69 -4.09
C ARG A 231 15.29 27.68 -3.94
N ASP A 232 14.57 27.22 -4.96
CA ASP A 232 13.11 27.15 -4.92
C ASP A 232 12.67 26.12 -3.88
N PRO A 233 11.63 26.42 -3.08
CA PRO A 233 11.09 25.45 -2.16
C PRO A 233 10.46 24.27 -2.92
N LEU A 234 10.53 23.08 -2.35
CA LEU A 234 9.74 21.95 -2.84
C LEU A 234 8.24 22.33 -2.80
N PRO A 235 7.44 21.92 -3.79
CA PRO A 235 6.01 22.15 -3.76
C PRO A 235 5.42 21.45 -2.52
N LEU A 236 4.83 22.24 -1.61
CA LEU A 236 4.23 21.72 -0.39
C LEU A 236 2.73 21.58 -0.60
N TYR A 237 2.26 20.35 -0.80
CA TYR A 237 0.84 20.01 -0.71
C TYR A 237 0.54 19.36 0.64
N GLY A 238 -0.49 19.84 1.33
CA GLY A 238 -1.05 19.20 2.53
C GLY A 238 -0.24 19.34 3.82
N ARG A 239 0.56 20.40 4.02
CA ARG A 239 1.09 20.69 5.37
C ARG A 239 -0.08 21.07 6.28
N GLU A 240 -0.45 20.18 7.19
CA GLU A 240 -1.01 20.63 8.46
C GLU A 240 0.11 21.39 9.17
N THR A 241 -0.01 22.71 9.22
CA THR A 241 0.86 23.59 9.99
C THR A 241 0.69 23.25 11.46
N ARG A 242 1.42 22.24 11.97
CA ARG A 242 1.71 22.18 13.39
C ARG A 242 2.57 23.39 13.71
N GLY A 243 1.90 24.43 14.20
CA GLY A 243 2.46 25.73 14.47
C GLY A 243 3.73 25.64 15.31
N ARG A 244 4.83 26.07 14.72
CA ARG A 244 5.85 26.81 15.44
C ARG A 244 6.20 28.00 14.57
N LEU A 245 5.45 29.09 14.75
CA LEU A 245 5.98 30.41 14.50
C LEU A 245 7.23 30.52 15.39
N PHE A 246 8.41 30.46 14.79
CA PHE A 246 9.55 31.15 15.39
C PHE A 246 9.32 32.63 15.10
N THR A 247 8.62 33.30 16.00
CA THR A 247 8.71 34.76 16.13
C THR A 247 10.13 35.07 16.59
N SER A 248 11.02 35.42 15.67
CA SER A 248 12.21 36.19 16.01
C SER A 248 11.81 37.67 16.10
N THR A 249 11.33 38.08 17.28
CA THR A 249 11.26 39.50 17.64
C THR A 249 12.58 39.91 18.28
N SER A 250 13.28 40.78 17.55
CA SER A 250 14.24 41.83 17.94
C SER A 250 14.79 41.89 19.37
N SER A 251 16.10 42.17 19.45
CA SER A 251 16.58 43.29 20.26
C SER A 251 17.90 43.84 19.70
N SER A 252 17.83 45.06 19.18
CA SER A 252 18.96 45.95 18.99
C SER A 252 19.10 46.78 20.27
N THR A 253 20.23 46.64 20.96
CA THR A 253 20.87 47.57 21.91
C THR A 253 22.29 46.99 22.06
N SER A 254 23.40 47.68 21.80
CA SER A 254 23.73 49.11 21.92
C SER A 254 24.72 49.53 20.84
#